data_AF-A0A2V9VPG4-F1
#
_entry.id   AF-A0A2V9VPG4-F1
#
_cell.length_a   1.000
_cell.length_b   1.000
_cell.length_c   1.000
_cell.angle_alpha   90.00
_cell.angle_beta   90.00
_cell.angle_gamma   90.00
#
_symmetry.space_group_name_H-M   'P 1'
#
loop_
_entity.id
_entity.type
_entity.pdbx_description
1 polymer ?
#
loop_
_entity_poly.entity_id
_entity_poly.type
_entity_poly.pdbx_seq_one_letter_code
_entity_poly.pdbx_strand_id
1 'polypeptide(L)' 'MANPSKLPPEVVSHLRRLAHDLSNSLETIMQASYLLSQMELEPTGKKWVELIDEAAQDAAHLNRELREVLRG' A
#
# COMPACT_ATOMS: atom_id res chain seq x y z
N MET A 1 27.54 7.73 24.23
CA MET A 1 27.29 7.81 22.78
C MET A 1 25.79 7.90 22.60
N ALA A 2 25.29 8.99 22.03
CA ALA A 2 23.85 9.20 21.86
C ALA A 2 23.31 8.17 20.85
N ASN A 3 22.45 7.26 21.31
CA ASN A 3 21.67 6.42 20.40
C ASN A 3 20.83 7.36 19.53
N PRO A 4 20.81 7.21 18.19
CA PRO A 4 19.88 7.96 17.36
C PRO A 4 18.49 7.72 17.91
N SER A 5 17.85 8.80 18.33
CA SER A 5 16.59 8.86 19.07
C SER A 5 15.57 7.88 18.50
N LYS A 6 15.34 6.76 19.20
CA LYS A 6 14.23 5.87 18.91
C LYS A 6 12.95 6.70 19.02
N LEU A 7 12.07 6.59 18.02
CA LEU A 7 10.77 7.23 18.05
C LEU A 7 10.02 6.83 19.34
N PRO A 8 9.21 7.73 19.93
CA PRO A 8 8.38 7.37 21.07
C PRO A 8 7.50 6.15 20.74
N PRO A 9 7.29 5.21 21.68
CA PRO A 9 6.50 3.99 21.45
C PRO A 9 5.10 4.26 20.90
N GLU A 10 4.48 5.35 21.34
CA GLU A 10 3.14 5.78 20.92
C GLU A 10 3.14 6.19 19.44
N VAL A 11 4.20 6.87 18.99
CA VAL A 11 4.38 7.28 17.59
C VAL A 11 4.56 6.04 16.71
N VAL A 12 5.41 5.09 17.13
CA VAL A 12 5.61 3.82 16.40
C VAL A 12 4.31 3.02 16.31
N SER A 13 3.56 2.93 17.41
CA SER A 13 2.25 2.28 17.44
C SER A 13 1.25 2.93 16.48
N HIS A 14 1.22 4.26 16.44
CA HIS A 14 0.36 4.99 15.51
C HIS A 14 0.74 4.75 14.05
N LEU A 15 2.03 4.81 13.71
CA LEU A 15 2.53 4.55 12.36
C LEU A 15 2.23 3.11 11.91
N ARG A 16 2.35 2.12 12.81
CA ARG A 16 1.98 0.73 12.51
C ARG A 16 0.49 0.59 12.19
N ARG A 17 -0.37 1.32 12.90
CA ARG A 17 -1.80 1.36 12.60
C ARG A 17 -2.08 1.97 11.24
N LEU A 18 -1.48 3.12 10.93
CA LEU A 18 -1.62 3.76 9.62
C LEU A 18 -1.13 2.87 8.48
N ALA A 19 0.01 2.18 8.67
CA ALA A 19 0.52 1.23 7.68
C ALA A 19 -0.42 0.02 7.50
N HIS A 20 -1.09 -0.41 8.59
CA HIS A 20 -2.16 -1.40 8.53
C HIS A 20 -3.36 -0.93 7.74
N ASP A 21 -3.90 0.23 8.07
CA ASP A 21 -5.06 0.81 7.40
C ASP A 21 -4.75 1.05 5.90
N LEU A 22 -3.55 1.53 5.58
CA LEU A 22 -3.09 1.68 4.20
C LEU A 22 -3.03 0.35 3.46
N SER A 23 -2.60 -0.75 4.10
CA SER A 23 -2.65 -2.07 3.45
C SER A 23 -4.07 -2.48 3.11
N ASN A 24 -5.03 -2.24 4.01
CA ASN A 24 -6.44 -2.57 3.75
C ASN A 24 -7.02 -1.76 2.58
N SER A 25 -6.68 -0.47 2.49
CA SER A 25 -7.08 0.37 1.36
C SER A 25 -6.47 -0.10 0.03
N LEU A 26 -5.18 -0.44 0.02
CA LEU A 26 -4.49 -0.93 -1.18
C LEU A 26 -5.03 -2.29 -1.64
N GLU A 27 -5.27 -3.21 -0.71
CA GLU A 27 -5.93 -4.50 -0.96
C GLU A 27 -7.30 -4.27 -1.64
N THR A 28 -8.09 -3.31 -1.14
CA THR A 28 -9.40 -2.97 -1.72
C THR A 28 -9.26 -2.45 -3.15
N ILE A 29 -8.28 -1.58 -3.41
CA ILE A 29 -8.00 -1.04 -4.75
C ILE A 29 -7.57 -2.16 -5.71
N MET A 30 -6.68 -3.06 -5.27
CA MET A 30 -6.23 -4.21 -6.07
C MET A 30 -7.41 -5.14 -6.41
N GLN A 31 -8.28 -5.43 -5.44
CA GLN A 31 -9.49 -6.23 -5.68
C GLN A 31 -10.45 -5.54 -6.66
N ALA A 32 -10.64 -4.23 -6.54
CA ALA A 32 -11.46 -3.47 -7.47
C ALA A 32 -10.87 -3.47 -8.90
N SER A 33 -9.56 -3.28 -9.04
CA SER A 33 -8.86 -3.33 -10.32
C SER A 33 -8.99 -4.73 -10.95
N TYR A 34 -8.82 -5.78 -10.15
CA TYR A 34 -9.03 -7.15 -10.58
C TYR A 34 -10.45 -7.38 -11.09
N LEU A 35 -11.48 -6.96 -10.35
CA LEU A 35 -12.87 -7.10 -10.78
C LEU A 35 -13.15 -6.31 -12.08
N LEU A 36 -12.60 -5.10 -12.22
CA LEU A 36 -12.72 -4.30 -13.45
C LEU A 36 -12.03 -4.98 -14.64
N SER A 37 -10.90 -5.66 -14.43
CA SER A 37 -10.18 -6.39 -15.48
C SER A 37 -11.00 -7.55 -16.08
N GLN A 38 -11.99 -8.06 -15.35
CA GLN A 38 -12.90 -9.11 -15.82
C GLN A 38 -14.03 -8.58 -16.72
N MET A 39 -14.21 -7.26 -16.81
CA MET A 39 -15.24 -6.65 -17.65
C MET A 39 -14.76 -6.55 -19.11
N GLU A 40 -15.71 -6.60 -20.05
CA GLU A 40 -15.43 -6.23 -21.44
C GLU A 40 -15.22 -4.72 -21.54
N LEU A 41 -13.95 -4.31 -21.50
CA LEU A 41 -13.52 -2.92 -21.62
C LEU A 41 -12.93 -2.67 -23.01
N GLU A 42 -13.21 -1.49 -23.56
CA GLU A 42 -12.50 -0.95 -24.71
C GLU A 42 -10.99 -0.83 -24.42
N PRO A 43 -10.11 -0.79 -25.45
CA PRO A 43 -8.65 -0.79 -25.27
C PRO A 43 -8.13 0.28 -24.30
N THR A 44 -8.72 1.47 -24.30
CA THR A 44 -8.36 2.55 -23.37
C THR A 44 -8.73 2.20 -21.93
N GLY A 45 -9.89 1.56 -21.72
CA GLY A 45 -10.32 1.12 -20.39
C GLY A 45 -9.37 0.07 -19.81
N LYS A 46 -8.91 -0.88 -20.63
CA LYS A 46 -7.91 -1.88 -20.23
C LYS A 46 -6.61 -1.25 -19.74
N LYS A 47 -6.10 -0.24 -20.47
CA LYS A 47 -4.89 0.50 -20.06
C LYS A 47 -5.05 1.23 -18.73
N TRP A 48 -6.23 1.76 -18.43
CA TRP A 48 -6.48 2.39 -17.13
C TRP A 48 -6.50 1.36 -16.00
N VAL A 49 -7.08 0.18 -16.22
CA VAL A 49 -7.07 -0.90 -15.23
C VAL A 49 -5.64 -1.37 -14.97
N GLU A 50 -4.84 -1.58 -16.01
CA GLU A 50 -3.41 -1.94 -15.88
C GLU A 50 -2.65 -0.89 -15.06
N LEU A 51 -2.82 0.40 -15.38
CA LEU A 51 -2.16 1.49 -14.65
C LEU A 51 -2.56 1.54 -13.16
N ILE A 52 -3.84 1.29 -12.85
CA ILE A 52 -4.33 1.26 -11.47
C ILE A 52 -3.75 0.06 -10.72
N ASP A 53 -3.72 -1.11 -11.34
CA ASP A 53 -3.15 -2.32 -10.74
C ASP A 53 -1.66 -2.16 -10.44
N GLU A 54 -0.88 -1.68 -11.42
CA GLU A 54 0.55 -1.39 -11.25
C GLU A 54 0.79 -0.40 -10.10
N ALA A 55 0.08 0.73 -10.08
CA ALA A 55 0.23 1.72 -9.01
C ALA A 55 -0.15 1.18 -7.62
N ALA A 56 -1.19 0.33 -7.54
CA ALA A 56 -1.61 -0.28 -6.28
C ALA A 56 -0.58 -1.29 -5.77
N GLN A 57 0.01 -2.10 -6.67
CA GLN A 57 1.08 -3.04 -6.35
C GLN A 57 2.35 -2.32 -5.87
N ASP A 58 2.76 -1.26 -6.55
CA ASP A 58 3.91 -0.44 -6.16
C ASP A 58 3.71 0.19 -4.78
N ALA A 59 2.53 0.78 -4.53
CA ALA A 59 2.21 1.34 -3.23
C ALA A 59 2.16 0.25 -2.13
N ALA A 60 1.71 -0.96 -2.47
CA ALA A 60 1.70 -2.09 -1.52
C ALA A 60 3.13 -2.54 -1.19
N HIS A 61 4.03 -2.52 -2.17
CA HIS A 61 5.46 -2.77 -1.95
C HIS A 61 6.09 -1.74 -1.02
N LEU A 62 5.90 -0.44 -1.30
CA LEU A 62 6.38 0.64 -0.44
C LEU A 62 5.83 0.56 0.99
N ASN A 63 4.56 0.21 1.16
CA ASN A 63 3.96 0.03 2.48
C ASN A 63 4.53 -1.18 3.24
N ARG A 64 4.94 -2.25 2.53
CA ARG A 64 5.65 -3.38 3.15
C ARG A 64 7.03 -2.94 3.64
N GLU A 65 7.79 -2.20 2.83
CA GLU A 65 9.08 -1.63 3.26
C GLU A 65 8.92 -0.72 4.49
N LEU A 66 7.90 0.15 4.49
CA LEU A 66 7.57 0.98 5.65
C LEU A 66 7.33 0.13 6.91
N ARG A 67 6.58 -0.96 6.80
CA ARG A 67 6.31 -1.86 7.93
C ARG A 67 7.58 -2.55 8.44
N GLU A 68 8.52 -2.91 7.57
CA GLU A 68 9.81 -3.46 7.98
C GLU A 68 10.64 -2.43 8.74
N VAL A 69 10.68 -1.17 8.26
CA VAL A 69 11.34 -0.07 8.99
C VAL A 69 10.70 0.14 10.38
N LEU A 70 9.38 0.01 10.48
CA LEU A 70 8.64 0.13 11.75
C LEU A 70 8.75 -1.10 12.66
N ARG A 71 9.27 -2.24 12.18
CA ARG A 71 9.55 -3.43 13.00
C ARG A 71 10.90 -3.37 13.71
N GLY A 72 11.81 -2.48 13.26
CA GLY A 72 13.14 -2.24 13.84
C GLY A 72 13.16 -1.96 15.33
#